data_AF-A0A0C1V893-F1
#
_entry.id   AF-A0A0C1V893-F1
#
_cell.length_a   1.000
_cell.length_b   1.000
_cell.length_c   1.000
_cell.angle_alpha   90.00
_cell.angle_beta   90.00
_cell.angle_gamma   90.00
#
_symmetry.space_group_name_H-M   'P 1'
#
loop_
_entity.id
_entity.type
_entity.pdbx_description
1 polymer ?
#
loop_
_entity_poly.entity_id
_entity_poly.type
_entity_poly.pdbx_seq_one_letter_code
_entity_poly.pdbx_strand_id
1 'polypeptide(L)'
;MYLSNLKAEGFRCFGKEFNIQLTDGLNVIVGENGAGKTAVISAIRQLFHDSESGIYSVTSDDFFNPFVARGKTAPSFSIRAEFDGLDVGDKVAFLPWVGASSTALLNLQAENKEMRG
;
A
#
# COMPACT_ATOMS: atom_id res chain seq x y z
N MET A 1 -10.47 4.52 -14.99
CA MET A 1 -9.82 3.80 -13.89
C MET A 1 -9.88 4.60 -12.58
N TYR A 2 -10.14 3.97 -11.43
CA TYR A 2 -10.00 4.55 -10.08
C TYR A 2 -9.51 3.49 -9.07
N LEU A 3 -8.87 3.91 -7.98
CA LEU A 3 -8.49 3.02 -6.87
C LEU A 3 -9.77 2.64 -6.10
N SER A 4 -10.18 1.37 -6.16
CA SER A 4 -11.41 0.89 -5.52
C SER A 4 -11.16 0.24 -4.16
N ASN A 5 -9.96 -0.31 -3.94
CA ASN A 5 -9.60 -0.91 -2.67
C ASN A 5 -8.11 -0.77 -2.36
N LEU A 6 -7.79 -0.53 -1.10
CA LEU A 6 -6.41 -0.52 -0.59
C LEU A 6 -6.32 -1.39 0.67
N LYS A 7 -5.41 -2.38 0.62
CA LYS A 7 -5.04 -3.22 1.75
C LYS A 7 -3.61 -2.96 2.16
N ALA A 8 -3.35 -2.91 3.46
CA ALA A 8 -2.01 -2.79 4.01
C ALA A 8 -1.87 -3.64 5.28
N GLU A 9 -0.76 -4.34 5.43
CA GLU A 9 -0.43 -5.11 6.64
C GLU A 9 1.07 -5.01 6.92
N GLY A 10 1.42 -4.83 8.19
CA GLY A 10 2.81 -4.63 8.62
C GLY A 10 3.38 -3.27 8.23
N PHE A 11 2.58 -2.35 7.66
CA PHE A 11 3.03 -1.05 7.15
C PHE A 11 2.70 0.08 8.13
N ARG A 12 3.72 0.77 8.65
CA ARG A 12 3.62 1.93 9.55
C ARG A 12 2.71 1.70 10.76
N CYS A 13 1.50 2.26 10.79
CA CYS A 13 0.56 2.06 11.90
C CYS A 13 -0.34 0.83 11.72
N PHE A 14 -0.32 0.17 10.56
CA PHE A 14 -1.15 -0.98 10.23
C PHE A 14 -0.47 -2.29 10.62
N GLY A 15 -0.43 -2.61 11.92
CA GLY A 15 0.20 -3.84 12.42
C GLY A 15 -0.55 -5.13 12.11
N LYS A 16 -1.82 -5.02 11.74
CA LYS A 16 -2.67 -6.08 11.19
C LYS A 16 -3.25 -5.59 9.87
N GLU A 17 -3.96 -6.48 9.16
CA GLU A 17 -4.67 -6.11 7.94
C GLU A 17 -5.57 -4.89 8.16
N PHE A 18 -5.25 -3.83 7.43
CA PHE A 18 -6.05 -2.65 7.21
C PHE A 18 -6.63 -2.72 5.80
N ASN A 19 -7.92 -2.45 5.65
CA ASN A 19 -8.63 -2.51 4.38
C ASN A 19 -9.56 -1.30 4.26
N ILE A 20 -9.43 -0.55 3.17
CA ILE A 20 -10.30 0.61 2.88
C ILE A 20 -10.82 0.53 1.44
N GLN A 21 -12.14 0.54 1.33
CA GLN A 21 -12.84 0.66 0.05
C GLN A 21 -13.00 2.14 -0.30
N LEU A 22 -12.78 2.46 -1.57
CA LEU A 22 -12.85 3.80 -2.13
C LEU A 22 -13.80 3.79 -3.32
N THR A 23 -14.46 4.92 -3.55
CA THR A 23 -15.40 5.09 -4.66
C THR A 23 -14.76 5.85 -5.82
N ASP A 24 -15.36 5.74 -7.00
CA ASP A 24 -15.06 6.65 -8.09
C ASP A 24 -15.37 8.10 -7.69
N GLY A 25 -14.58 9.05 -8.18
CA GLY A 25 -14.68 10.47 -7.82
C GLY A 25 -13.93 10.84 -6.53
N LEU A 26 -14.62 11.54 -5.62
CA LEU A 26 -14.00 12.18 -4.46
C LEU A 26 -14.15 11.31 -3.20
N ASN A 27 -13.01 10.93 -2.61
CA ASN A 27 -12.93 10.29 -1.31
C ASN A 27 -12.33 11.25 -0.28
N VAL A 28 -12.93 11.33 0.92
CA VAL A 28 -12.45 12.21 2.00
C VAL A 28 -12.07 11.37 3.22
N ILE A 29 -10.79 11.41 3.61
CA ILE A 29 -10.27 10.67 4.76
C ILE A 29 -10.15 11.62 5.96
N VAL A 30 -10.94 11.38 7.01
CA VAL A 30 -10.97 12.20 8.24
C VAL A 30 -10.68 11.34 9.48
N GLY A 31 -10.25 12.00 10.56
CA GLY A 31 -9.88 11.34 11.82
C GLY A 31 -8.83 12.13 12.60
N GLU A 32 -8.47 11.66 13.78
CA GLU A 32 -7.50 12.29 14.68
C GLU A 32 -6.06 12.20 14.17
N ASN A 33 -5.16 13.00 14.76
CA ASN A 33 -3.73 12.90 14.49
C ASN A 33 -3.20 11.54 14.93
N GLY A 34 -2.42 10.88 14.06
CA GLY A 34 -1.93 9.52 14.30
C GLY A 34 -2.91 8.40 13.94
N ALA A 35 -4.16 8.70 13.56
CA ALA A 35 -5.17 7.68 13.19
C ALA A 35 -4.89 6.94 11.86
N GLY A 36 -3.73 7.16 11.23
CA GLY A 36 -3.33 6.44 10.00
C GLY A 36 -3.69 7.11 8.67
N LYS A 37 -4.29 8.32 8.68
CA LYS A 37 -4.62 9.07 7.44
C LYS A 37 -3.42 9.25 6.51
N THR A 38 -2.31 9.74 7.05
CA THR A 38 -1.05 9.90 6.30
C THR A 38 -0.48 8.55 5.85
N ALA A 39 -0.67 7.49 6.64
CA ALA A 39 -0.21 6.16 6.28
C ALA A 39 -0.98 5.59 5.07
N VAL A 40 -2.29 5.87 4.94
CA VAL A 40 -3.06 5.52 3.73
C VAL A 40 -2.45 6.17 2.48
N ILE A 41 -2.19 7.48 2.53
CA ILE A 41 -1.60 8.21 1.40
C ILE A 41 -0.19 7.69 1.09
N SER A 42 0.60 7.41 2.11
CA SER A 42 1.94 6.86 1.92
C SER A 42 1.93 5.44 1.36
N ALA A 43 0.96 4.60 1.72
CA ALA A 43 0.83 3.27 1.14
C ALA A 43 0.54 3.35 -0.37
N ILE A 44 -0.33 4.28 -0.79
CA ILE A 44 -0.60 4.55 -2.20
C ILE A 44 0.68 5.01 -2.91
N ARG A 45 1.42 5.98 -2.35
CA ARG A 45 2.69 6.44 -2.94
C ARG A 45 3.70 5.31 -3.07
N GLN A 46 3.79 4.46 -2.06
CA GLN A 46 4.75 3.36 -2.02
C GLN A 46 4.52 2.33 -3.14
N LEU A 47 3.27 2.09 -3.54
CA LEU A 47 2.92 1.19 -4.65
C LEU A 47 3.46 1.65 -6.01
N PHE A 48 3.59 2.95 -6.23
CA PHE A 48 3.96 3.55 -7.51
C PHE A 48 5.41 4.00 -7.59
N HIS A 49 6.19 3.78 -6.53
CA HIS A 49 7.60 4.12 -6.57
C HIS A 49 8.38 3.08 -7.36
N ASP A 50 9.03 3.57 -8.40
CA ASP A 50 10.00 2.81 -9.18
C ASP A 50 11.29 2.68 -8.38
N SER A 51 11.69 1.44 -8.09
CA SER A 51 12.93 1.15 -7.38
C SER A 51 14.18 1.67 -8.11
N GLU A 52 14.09 1.96 -9.41
CA GLU A 52 15.20 2.51 -10.21
C GLU A 52 15.38 4.02 -10.02
N SER A 53 14.32 4.74 -9.62
CA SER A 53 14.33 6.21 -9.54
C SER A 53 15.00 6.79 -8.28
N GLY A 54 15.26 5.96 -7.26
CA GLY A 54 16.04 6.34 -6.06
C GLY A 54 15.39 7.35 -5.10
N ILE A 55 14.17 7.84 -5.38
CA ILE A 55 13.57 8.96 -4.63
C ILE A 55 12.72 8.48 -3.42
N TYR A 56 12.44 7.18 -3.30
CA TYR A 56 11.80 6.61 -2.10
C TYR A 56 12.02 5.10 -1.98
N SER A 57 13.13 4.72 -1.36
CA SER A 57 13.40 3.34 -0.95
C SER A 57 12.59 3.00 0.30
N VAL A 58 12.09 1.77 0.39
CA VAL A 58 11.53 1.23 1.63
C VAL A 58 12.50 1.48 2.79
N THR A 59 12.03 2.14 3.85
CA THR A 59 12.83 2.44 5.04
C THR A 59 12.38 1.60 6.24
N SER A 60 13.18 1.56 7.30
CA SER A 60 12.81 0.89 8.56
C SER A 60 11.54 1.49 9.19
N ASP A 61 11.29 2.79 8.98
CA ASP A 61 10.08 3.50 9.45
C ASP A 61 8.79 3.07 8.71
N ASP A 62 8.90 2.41 7.56
CA ASP A 62 7.74 1.88 6.84
C ASP A 62 7.23 0.57 7.43
N PHE A 63 8.02 -0.12 8.25
CA PHE A 63 7.59 -1.33 8.94
C PHE A 63 6.85 -0.98 10.24
N PHE A 64 5.80 -1.73 10.53
CA PHE A 64 5.03 -1.55 11.75
C PHE A 64 5.90 -1.77 12.97
N ASN A 65 5.92 -0.79 13.86
CA ASN A 65 6.63 -0.86 15.13
C ASN A 65 5.64 -0.60 16.29
N PRO A 66 5.31 -1.62 17.11
CA PRO A 66 4.34 -1.45 18.18
C PRO A 66 4.91 -0.59 19.32
N PHE A 67 4.09 0.33 19.83
CA PHE A 67 4.42 1.21 20.97
C PHE A 67 4.38 0.47 22.32
N VAL A 68 5.12 -0.62 22.46
CA VAL A 68 5.22 -1.43 23.69
C VAL A 68 6.67 -1.76 24.00
N ALA A 69 7.01 -1.86 25.30
CA ALA A 69 8.34 -2.27 25.72
C ALA A 69 8.66 -3.68 25.18
N ARG A 70 9.79 -3.82 24.48
CA ARG A 70 10.19 -5.04 23.73
C ARG A 70 9.27 -5.41 22.56
N GLY A 71 8.53 -4.43 22.02
CA GLY A 71 7.86 -4.54 20.75
C GLY A 71 8.84 -4.92 19.64
N LYS A 72 8.47 -5.89 18.80
CA LYS A 72 9.26 -6.27 17.63
C LYS A 72 8.69 -5.56 16.41
N THR A 73 9.55 -4.88 15.67
CA THR A 73 9.23 -4.35 14.34
C THR A 73 8.78 -5.49 13.43
N ALA A 74 7.81 -5.23 12.57
CA ALA A 74 7.32 -6.19 11.60
C ALA A 74 8.48 -6.67 10.69
N PRO A 75 8.59 -7.98 10.44
CA PRO A 75 9.65 -8.55 9.60
C PRO A 75 9.42 -8.27 8.11
N SER A 76 8.20 -7.93 7.74
CA SER A 76 7.79 -7.58 6.38
C SER A 76 6.55 -6.70 6.42
N PHE A 77 6.25 -6.06 5.28
CA PHE A 77 4.94 -5.48 5.06
C PHE A 77 4.42 -5.81 3.66
N SER A 78 3.12 -5.69 3.49
CA SER A 78 2.46 -5.77 2.20
C SER A 78 1.50 -4.60 1.99
N ILE A 79 1.41 -4.14 0.75
CA ILE A 79 0.43 -3.18 0.29
C ILE A 79 -0.17 -3.73 -1.00
N ARG A 80 -1.50 -3.76 -1.10
CA ARG A 80 -2.23 -4.18 -2.29
C ARG A 80 -3.26 -3.10 -2.65
N ALA A 81 -3.27 -2.72 -3.92
CA ALA A 81 -4.28 -1.85 -4.49
C ALA A 81 -5.05 -2.56 -5.60
N GLU A 82 -6.34 -2.29 -5.64
CA GLU A 82 -7.27 -2.79 -6.65
C GLU A 82 -7.82 -1.57 -7.40
N PHE A 83 -7.77 -1.59 -8.73
CA PHE A 83 -8.24 -0.51 -9.58
C PHE A 83 -9.38 -1.00 -10.49
N ASP A 84 -10.52 -0.32 -10.39
CA ASP A 84 -11.73 -0.60 -11.17
C ASP A 84 -12.02 0.50 -12.19
N GLY A 85 -13.08 0.32 -12.98
CA GLY A 85 -13.48 1.27 -14.02
C GLY A 85 -12.46 1.36 -15.16
N LEU A 86 -11.79 0.24 -15.49
CA LEU A 86 -10.86 0.14 -16.60
C LEU A 86 -11.61 0.17 -17.93
N ASP A 87 -11.24 1.11 -18.81
CA ASP A 87 -11.71 1.10 -20.19
C ASP A 87 -10.92 0.11 -21.07
N VAL A 88 -11.23 0.05 -22.36
CA VAL A 88 -10.56 -0.86 -23.29
C VAL A 88 -9.07 -0.51 -23.45
N GLY A 89 -8.73 0.78 -23.46
CA GLY A 89 -7.34 1.25 -23.55
C GLY A 89 -6.56 0.93 -22.29
N ASP A 90 -7.15 1.16 -21.12
CA ASP A 90 -6.60 0.81 -19.80
C ASP A 90 -6.27 -0.68 -19.75
N LYS A 91 -7.20 -1.55 -20.16
CA LYS A 91 -6.97 -3.01 -20.14
C LYS A 91 -5.77 -3.43 -20.98
N VAL A 92 -5.52 -2.76 -22.11
CA VAL A 92 -4.35 -3.02 -22.97
C VAL A 92 -3.07 -2.49 -22.33
N ALA A 93 -3.11 -1.29 -21.72
CA ALA A 93 -1.94 -0.69 -21.07
C ALA A 93 -1.53 -1.44 -19.79
N PHE A 94 -2.50 -1.98 -19.05
CA PHE A 94 -2.29 -2.63 -17.75
C PHE A 94 -2.34 -4.16 -17.81
N LEU A 95 -2.17 -4.78 -18.99
CA LEU A 95 -2.20 -6.25 -19.15
C LEU A 95 -1.38 -7.03 -18.08
N PRO A 96 -0.16 -6.60 -17.70
CA PRO A 96 0.62 -7.31 -16.67
C PRO A 96 -0.06 -7.34 -15.28
N TRP A 97 -0.95 -6.39 -15.00
CA TRP A 97 -1.60 -6.21 -13.70
C TRP A 97 -3.08 -6.61 -13.68
N VAL A 98 -3.73 -6.70 -14.84
CA VAL A 98 -5.16 -7.05 -14.98
C VAL A 98 -5.38 -8.57 -15.08
N GLY A 99 -4.45 -9.30 -15.70
CA GLY A 99 -4.62 -10.73 -15.96
C GLY A 99 -5.92 -11.02 -16.73
N ALA A 100 -6.75 -11.94 -16.23
CA ALA A 100 -8.07 -12.27 -16.79
C ALA A 100 -9.24 -11.52 -16.11
N SER A 101 -8.96 -10.60 -15.18
CA SER A 101 -9.98 -9.87 -14.41
C SER A 101 -10.42 -8.59 -15.11
N SER A 102 -11.50 -7.97 -14.61
CA SER A 102 -11.87 -6.58 -14.93
C SER A 102 -11.20 -5.55 -14.02
N THR A 103 -10.42 -6.01 -13.05
CA THR A 103 -9.78 -5.20 -12.00
C THR A 103 -8.26 -5.33 -12.14
N ALA A 104 -7.56 -4.19 -12.14
CA ALA A 104 -6.10 -4.17 -12.12
C ALA A 104 -5.60 -4.31 -10.68
N LEU A 105 -4.61 -5.18 -10.47
CA LEU A 105 -4.03 -5.45 -9.15
C LEU A 105 -2.58 -4.99 -9.11
N LEU A 106 -2.27 -4.11 -8.17
CA LEU A 106 -0.91 -3.68 -7.87
C LEU A 106 -0.52 -4.16 -6.49
N ASN A 107 0.61 -4.85 -6.38
CA ASN A 107 1.09 -5.44 -5.14
C ASN A 107 2.52 -4.99 -4.88
N LEU A 108 2.78 -4.62 -3.62
CA LEU A 108 4.12 -4.42 -3.10
C LEU A 108 4.29 -5.28 -1.85
N GLN A 109 5.43 -5.95 -1.78
CA GLN A 109 5.87 -6.66 -0.59
C GLN A 109 7.33 -6.32 -0.34
N ALA A 110 7.66 -6.03 0.91
CA ALA A 110 9.02 -5.72 1.33
C ALA A 110 9.39 -6.53 2.57
N GLU A 111 10.62 -7.06 2.57
CA GLU A 111 11.23 -7.71 3.74
C GLU A 111 12.13 -6.73 4.48
N ASN A 112 12.09 -6.77 5.80
CA ASN A 112 12.98 -5.99 6.65
C ASN A 112 14.36 -6.64 6.69
N LYS A 113 15.27 -6.18 5.82
CA LYS A 113 16.63 -6.72 5.70
C LYS A 113 17.53 -6.38 6.89
N GLU A 114 17.18 -5.42 7.73
CA GLU A 114 17.94 -5.05 8.93
C GLU A 114 17.81 -6.10 10.05
N MET A 115 16.83 -7.01 9.96
CA MET A 115 16.60 -8.09 10.94
C MET A 115 17.47 -9.34 10.71
N ARG A 116 18.39 -9.34 9.72
CA ARG A 116 19.30 -10.47 9.44
C ARG A 116 20.61 -10.45 10.27
N GLY A 117 20.65 -9.72 11.38
CA GLY A 117 21.76 -9.67 12.34
C GLY A 117 21.57 -10.62 13.51
#